data_AF-A0A7G2IQE9-F1
#
_entry.id   AF-A0A7G2IQE9-F1
#
_cell.length_a   1.000
_cell.length_b   1.000
_cell.length_c   1.000
_cell.angle_alpha   90.00
_cell.angle_beta   90.00
_cell.angle_gamma   90.00
#
_symmetry.space_group_name_H-M   'P 1'
#
loop_
_entity.id
_entity.type
_entity.pdbx_description
1 polymer ?
#
loop_
_entity_poly.entity_id
_entity_poly.type
_entity_poly.pdbx_seq_one_letter_code
_entity_poly.pdbx_strand_id
1 'polypeptide(L)' 'MCDICAATAESQPKISRHMAVLREAKLVLDRREGKWIHYRLSPHIPAWAAQTITTSWLCLREDVREWLAKSACTSC' A
#
# COMPACT_ATOMS: atom_id res chain seq x y z
N MET A 1 4.42 -9.81 0.53
CA MET A 1 3.38 -9.33 -0.41
C MET A 1 1.99 -9.82 -0.04
N CYS A 2 1.84 -10.87 0.77
CA CYS A 2 0.54 -11.38 1.19
C CYS A 2 -0.28 -10.35 1.99
N ASP A 3 0.35 -9.55 2.86
CA ASP A 3 -0.41 -8.61 3.71
C ASP A 3 -1.08 -7.49 2.92
N ILE A 4 -0.41 -6.94 1.90
CA ILE A 4 -0.99 -5.91 1.03
C ILE A 4 -2.12 -6.50 0.18
N CYS A 5 -1.95 -7.73 -0.32
CA CYS A 5 -3.01 -8.41 -1.07
C CYS A 5 -4.22 -8.72 -0.19
N ALA A 6 -3.98 -9.17 1.05
CA ALA A 6 -5.04 -9.43 2.03
C ALA A 6 -5.77 -8.15 2.45
N ALA A 7 -5.05 -7.04 2.64
CA ALA A 7 -5.63 -5.74 2.98
C ALA A 7 -6.45 -5.13 1.84
N THR A 8 -6.07 -5.39 0.58
CA THR A 8 -6.75 -4.85 -0.59
C THR A 8 -7.80 -5.79 -1.18
N ALA A 9 -7.87 -7.04 -0.71
CA ALA A 9 -8.68 -8.12 -1.28
C ALA A 9 -8.46 -8.35 -2.80
N GLU A 10 -7.29 -7.96 -3.31
CA GLU A 10 -6.96 -7.99 -4.72
C GLU A 10 -5.91 -9.06 -5.01
N SER A 11 -5.88 -9.53 -6.26
CA SER A 11 -4.93 -10.56 -6.67
C SER A 11 -3.48 -10.05 -6.60
N GLN A 12 -2.58 -10.92 -6.13
CA GLN A 12 -1.14 -10.66 -6.07
C GLN A 12 -0.54 -10.07 -7.37
N PRO A 13 -0.83 -10.58 -8.59
CA PRO A 13 -0.29 -9.98 -9.81
C PRO A 13 -0.75 -8.53 -10.04
N LYS A 14 -1.99 -8.18 -9.65
CA LYS A 14 -2.51 -6.81 -9.79
C LYS A 14 -1.83 -5.85 -8.82
N ILE A 15 -1.70 -6.24 -7.56
CA ILE A 15 -1.00 -5.44 -6.55
C ILE A 15 0.48 -5.27 -6.89
N SER A 16 1.15 -6.33 -7.36
CA SER A 16 2.54 -6.25 -7.82
C SER A 16 2.70 -5.22 -8.95
N ARG A 17 1.79 -5.24 -9.93
CA ARG A 17 1.78 -4.28 -11.04
C ARG A 17 1.59 -2.84 -10.54
N HIS A 18 0.64 -2.60 -9.64
CA HIS A 18 0.44 -1.25 -9.07
C HIS A 18 1.67 -0.77 -8.29
N MET A 19 2.27 -1.63 -7.47
CA MET A 19 3.49 -1.28 -6.72
C MET A 19 4.68 -0.99 -7.64
N ALA A 20 4.81 -1.72 -8.77
CA ALA A 20 5.84 -1.45 -9.76
C ALA A 20 5.68 -0.05 -10.40
N VAL A 21 4.45 0.33 -10.76
CA VAL A 21 4.15 1.68 -11.30
C VAL A 21 4.46 2.77 -10.28
N LEU A 22 4.05 2.58 -9.02
CA LEU A 22 4.33 3.56 -7.95
C LEU A 22 5.83 3.72 -7.70
N ARG A 23 6.60 2.63 -7.82
CA ARG A 23 8.06 2.64 -7.68
C ARG A 23 8.72 3.36 -8.85
N GLU A 24 8.28 3.09 -10.07
CA GLU A 24 8.78 3.77 -11.28
C GLU A 24 8.52 5.29 -11.21
N ALA A 25 7.35 5.68 -10.70
CA ALA A 25 7.00 7.07 -10.43
C ALA A 25 7.75 7.68 -9.21
N LYS A 26 8.64 6.93 -8.55
CA LYS A 26 9.40 7.33 -7.36
C LYS A 26 8.54 7.77 -6.16
N LEU A 27 7.28 7.35 -6.13
CA LEU A 27 6.34 7.66 -5.04
C LEU A 27 6.55 6.72 -3.85
N VAL A 28 6.94 5.48 -4.13
CA VAL A 28 7.28 4.48 -3.10
C VAL A 28 8.70 3.98 -3.26
N LEU A 29 9.29 3.58 -2.14
CA LEU A 29 10.57 2.91 -2.06
C LEU A 29 10.33 1.48 -1.58
N ASP A 30 11.03 0.53 -2.19
CA ASP A 30 11.05 -0.87 -1.78
C ASP A 30 12.34 -1.22 -1.03
N ARG A 31 12.21 -2.05 0.00
CA ARG A 31 13.32 -2.68 0.71
C ARG A 31 13.06 -4.17 0.78
N ARG A 32 14.01 -4.96 0.29
CA ARG A 32 13.96 -6.42 0.40
C ARG A 32 14.60 -6.86 1.71
N GLU A 33 13.85 -7.61 2.50
CA GLU A 33 14.32 -8.23 3.73
C GLU A 33 14.05 -9.74 3.67
N GLY A 34 15.09 -10.49 3.31
CA GLY A 34 14.99 -11.92 3.03
C GLY A 34 14.01 -12.23 1.89
N LYS A 35 12.93 -12.95 2.23
CA LYS A 35 11.85 -13.33 1.29
C LYS A 35 10.79 -12.23 1.12
N TRP A 36 10.82 -11.18 1.94
CA TRP A 36 9.79 -10.16 1.98
C TRP A 36 10.26 -8.86 1.34
N ILE A 37 9.32 -8.13 0.74
CA ILE A 37 9.54 -6.79 0.20
C ILE A 37 8.63 -5.86 0.98
N HIS A 38 9.24 -4.86 1.62
CA HIS A 38 8.57 -3.81 2.36
C HIS A 38 8.54 -2.54 1.53
N TYR A 39 7.38 -1.90 1.48
CA TYR A 39 7.20 -0.64 0.77
C TYR A 39 7.01 0.50 1.77
N ARG A 40 7.57 1.66 1.45
CA ARG A 40 7.32 2.92 2.18
C ARG A 40 7.14 4.06 1.19
N LEU A 41 6.47 5.13 1.61
CA LEU A 41 6.44 6.36 0.83
C LEU A 41 7.85 6.96 0.73
N SER A 42 8.16 7.52 -0.45
CA SER A 42 9.42 8.21 -0.68
C SER A 42 9.46 9.54 0.09
N PRO A 43 10.56 9.88 0.78
CA PRO A 43 10.72 11.19 1.40
C PRO A 43 10.83 12.33 0.37
N HIS A 44 11.10 11.99 -0.89
CA HIS A 44 11.20 12.93 -2.01
C HIS A 44 9.94 12.95 -2.88
N ILE A 45 8.80 12.52 -2.32
CA ILE A 45 7.53 12.52 -3.02
C ILE A 45 7.12 13.97 -3.36
N PRO A 46 6.58 14.24 -4.58
CA PRO A 46 6.07 15.56 -4.91
C PRO A 46 4.96 15.99 -3.94
N ALA A 47 4.91 17.29 -3.62
CA ALA A 47 3.94 17.84 -2.66
C ALA A 47 2.48 17.53 -3.05
N TRP A 48 2.14 17.62 -4.35
CA TRP A 48 0.80 17.30 -4.84
C TRP A 48 0.42 15.83 -4.55
N ALA A 49 1.35 14.89 -4.74
CA ALA A 49 1.08 13.47 -4.54
C ALA A 49 0.93 13.15 -3.05
N ALA A 50 1.78 13.74 -2.20
CA ALA A 50 1.63 13.64 -0.75
C ALA A 50 0.28 14.20 -0.27
N GLN A 51 -0.15 15.34 -0.81
CA GLN A 51 -1.45 15.92 -0.50
C GLN A 51 -2.59 15.01 -0.93
N THR A 52 -2.56 14.47 -2.15
CA THR A 52 -3.59 13.53 -2.61
C THR A 52 -3.68 12.32 -1.69
N ILE A 53 -2.55 11.67 -1.37
CA ILE A 53 -2.51 10.51 -0.47
C ILE A 53 -3.05 10.89 0.91
N THR A 54 -2.67 12.05 1.45
CA THR A 54 -3.12 12.52 2.76
C THR A 54 -4.62 12.78 2.77
N THR A 55 -5.15 13.48 1.76
CA THR A 55 -6.59 13.75 1.65
C THR A 55 -7.38 12.46 1.49
N SER A 56 -6.94 11.55 0.61
CA SER A 56 -7.58 10.24 0.46
C SER A 56 -7.57 9.46 1.77
N TRP A 57 -6.46 9.46 2.51
CA TRP A 57 -6.40 8.85 3.84
C TRP A 57 -7.40 9.49 4.80
N LEU A 58 -7.46 10.81 4.88
CA LEU A 58 -8.39 11.49 5.79
C LEU A 58 -9.86 11.15 5.50
N CYS A 59 -10.23 11.01 4.23
CA CYS A 59 -11.58 10.65 3.83
C CYS A 59 -11.92 9.16 4.05
N LEU A 60 -10.95 8.27 3.86
CA LEU A 60 -11.19 6.81 3.83
C LEU A 60 -10.68 6.09 5.08
N ARG A 61 -10.06 6.78 6.04
CA ARG A 61 -9.35 6.12 7.17
C ARG A 61 -10.24 5.17 7.97
N GLU A 62 -11.52 5.49 8.18
CA GLU A 62 -12.40 4.62 8.97
C GLU A 62 -12.74 3.36 8.18
N ASP A 63 -13.07 3.48 6.90
CA ASP A 63 -13.30 2.35 6.01
C ASP A 63 -12.06 1.46 5.91
N VAL A 64 -10.88 2.06 5.73
CA VAL A 64 -9.61 1.34 5.67
C VAL A 64 -9.32 0.61 6.99
N ARG A 65 -9.60 1.22 8.14
CA ARG A 65 -9.46 0.56 9.45
C ARG A 65 -10.39 -0.64 9.57
N GLU A 66 -11.64 -0.50 9.14
CA GLU A 66 -12.60 -1.59 9.15
C GLU A 66 -12.18 -2.74 8.21
N TRP A 67 -11.70 -2.40 7.00
CA TRP A 67 -11.18 -3.38 6.06
C TRP A 67 -9.98 -4.12 6.62
N LEU A 68 -9.01 -3.41 7.21
CA LEU A 68 -7.84 -4.01 7.85
C LEU A 68 -8.22 -4.94 9.01
N ALA A 69 -9.19 -4.53 9.84
CA ALA A 69 -9.70 -5.37 10.93
C ALA A 69 -10.37 -6.65 10.40
N LYS A 70 -11.13 -6.57 9.30
CA LYS A 70 -11.74 -7.74 8.65
C LYS A 70 -10.69 -8.64 8.01
N SER A 71 -9.70 -8.08 7.32
CA SER A 71 -8.61 -8.85 6.70
C SER A 71 -7.73 -9.57 7.72
N ALA A 72 -7.51 -8.98 8.90
CA ALA A 72 -6.79 -9.62 10.00
C ALA A 72 -7.52 -10.82 10.61
N CYS A 73 -8.86 -10.87 10.50
CA CYS A 73 -9.68 -11.98 10.98
C CYS A 73 -9.75 -13.15 9.98
N THR A 74 -9.42 -12.91 8.70
CA THR A 74 -9.55 -13.90 7.61
C THR A 74 -8.29 -14.78 7.45
N SER A 75 -7.26 -14.57 8.28
CA SER A 75 -6.01 -15.34 8.28
C SER A 75 -5.90 -16.38 9.42
N CYS A 76 -7.01 -16.73 10.07
CA CYS A 76 -7.12 -17.92 10.94
C CYS A 76 -7.81 -19.07 10.21
#